data_AF-A0A351HLG6-F1
#
_entry.id   AF-A0A351HLG6-F1
#
_cell.length_a   1.000
_cell.length_b   1.000
_cell.length_c   1.000
_cell.angle_alpha   90.00
_cell.angle_beta   90.00
_cell.angle_gamma   90.00
#
_symmetry.space_group_name_H-M   'P 1'
#
loop_
_entity.id
_entity.type
_entity.pdbx_description
1 polymer ?
#
loop_
_entity_poly.entity_id
_entity_poly.type
_entity_poly.pdbx_seq_one_letter_code
_entity_poly.pdbx_strand_id
1 'polypeptide(L)'
;MNRNYLLLSLLVTISSSIQLYAQENEIGYFKSGYLGARQSFREKAHEIQNKYPESRIYTVQVPSKTDNDLTVDLLYIPGPEKQEKLLIISSGVHGIEGFVGNAVQSMFIDSFIDDDLLAETGIMLIHSVNPYGFKYLRRVSENNVDLNRNSSVDSATYSIVNEGYPKLYSFINPNGKVNTRSCGNRMFKIRAIFKIINASMPVLRQTVLQGQYQYPKGLYFGGKTFEPQIQALTPLIDSICEPYKIIFTTDLHSGYGERGKLHLFPNPVDSLTRSRMEPIFAGYPIDWGDTKDFYTVTGDFVNLTGELNRGKIFIPMTFEYGTMNSQTTKGSLNSIRIMVLENQGHQFGYRHEADSVKVKNDFIEMYNPSSEEWRLKVITDTWNMYKTILPRFLSIDFYKE
;
A
#
# COMPACT_ATOMS: atom_id res chain seq x y z
N MET A 1 56.70 -9.08 -2.38
CA MET A 1 55.40 -9.78 -2.27
C MET A 1 54.35 -9.07 -1.39
N ASN A 2 54.54 -7.84 -0.91
CA ASN A 2 53.65 -7.22 0.12
C ASN A 2 52.87 -5.95 -0.26
N ARG A 3 52.92 -5.47 -1.51
CA ARG A 3 52.13 -4.29 -1.93
C ARG A 3 50.70 -4.62 -2.38
N ASN A 4 50.47 -5.81 -2.94
CA ASN A 4 49.15 -6.19 -3.45
C ASN A 4 48.17 -6.60 -2.33
N TYR A 5 48.65 -7.11 -1.19
CA TYR A 5 47.79 -7.48 -0.06
C TYR A 5 47.22 -6.27 0.69
N LEU A 6 47.98 -5.17 0.82
CA LEU A 6 47.49 -3.93 1.43
C LEU A 6 46.45 -3.21 0.55
N LEU A 7 46.59 -3.26 -0.77
CA LEU A 7 45.60 -2.70 -1.69
C LEU A 7 44.30 -3.49 -1.68
N LEU A 8 44.38 -4.84 -1.63
CA LEU A 8 43.19 -5.69 -1.54
C LEU A 8 42.44 -5.51 -0.22
N SER A 9 43.15 -5.44 0.92
CA SER A 9 42.50 -5.24 2.23
C SER A 9 41.88 -3.85 2.37
N LEU A 10 42.51 -2.81 1.81
CA LEU A 10 41.95 -1.45 1.81
C LEU A 10 40.71 -1.35 0.91
N LEU A 11 40.73 -1.96 -0.28
CA LEU A 11 39.57 -2.01 -1.18
C LEU A 11 38.39 -2.77 -0.58
N VAL A 12 38.64 -3.92 0.09
CA VAL A 12 37.59 -4.68 0.78
C VAL A 12 37.01 -3.89 1.96
N THR A 13 37.83 -3.15 2.72
CA THR A 13 37.35 -2.36 3.86
C THR A 13 36.55 -1.13 3.41
N ILE A 14 36.98 -0.45 2.33
CA ILE A 14 36.24 0.67 1.73
C ILE A 14 34.92 0.18 1.12
N SER A 15 34.92 -0.94 0.39
CA SER A 15 33.70 -1.54 -0.17
C SER A 15 32.71 -1.93 0.94
N SER A 16 33.18 -2.53 2.03
CA SER A 16 32.32 -2.87 3.18
C SER A 16 31.78 -1.65 3.91
N SER A 17 32.58 -0.58 4.03
CA SER A 17 32.15 0.67 4.69
C SER A 17 31.14 1.45 3.84
N ILE A 18 31.31 1.47 2.52
CA ILE A 18 30.35 2.05 1.57
C ILE A 18 29.04 1.25 1.58
N GLN A 19 29.13 -0.08 1.65
CA GLN A 19 27.95 -0.95 1.68
C GLN A 19 27.19 -0.85 3.01
N LEU A 20 27.89 -0.71 4.15
CA LEU A 20 27.27 -0.42 5.45
C LEU A 20 26.61 0.95 5.47
N TYR A 21 27.25 1.99 4.93
CA TYR A 21 26.68 3.33 4.81
C TYR A 21 25.45 3.38 3.89
N ALA A 22 25.48 2.64 2.77
CA ALA A 22 24.33 2.49 1.89
C ALA A 22 23.16 1.79 2.61
N GLN A 23 23.43 0.70 3.35
CA GLN A 23 22.42 0.00 4.14
C GLN A 23 21.82 0.85 5.27
N GLU A 24 22.63 1.62 5.99
CA GLU A 24 22.14 2.53 7.03
C GLU A 24 21.23 3.63 6.44
N ASN A 25 21.57 4.17 5.26
CA ASN A 25 20.71 5.14 4.57
C ASN A 25 19.40 4.50 4.08
N GLU A 26 19.44 3.26 3.56
CA GLU A 26 18.26 2.54 3.10
C GLU A 26 17.29 2.20 4.25
N ILE A 27 17.80 1.81 5.43
CA ILE A 27 16.97 1.62 6.63
C ILE A 27 16.46 2.97 7.15
N GLY A 28 17.26 4.03 7.00
CA GLY A 28 16.92 5.40 7.40
C GLY A 28 15.64 5.96 6.76
N TYR A 29 15.16 5.35 5.67
CA TYR A 29 13.86 5.67 5.06
C TYR A 29 12.66 5.23 5.90
N PHE A 30 12.79 4.22 6.77
CA PHE A 30 11.70 3.79 7.65
C PHE A 30 11.60 4.67 8.89
N LYS A 31 10.72 5.69 8.84
CA LYS A 31 10.50 6.60 9.96
C LYS A 31 9.62 6.02 11.07
N SER A 32 9.75 6.58 12.27
CA SER A 32 8.94 6.21 13.44
C SER A 32 7.55 6.86 13.38
N GLY A 33 6.60 6.11 12.82
CA GLY A 33 5.18 6.45 12.83
C GLY A 33 4.81 7.62 11.92
N TYR A 34 3.53 7.97 11.92
CA TYR A 34 2.96 8.97 11.03
C TYR A 34 3.65 10.34 11.10
N LEU A 35 3.92 10.86 12.31
CA LEU A 35 4.48 12.21 12.46
C LEU A 35 5.88 12.33 11.86
N GLY A 36 6.77 11.36 12.15
CA GLY A 36 8.12 11.33 11.58
C GLY A 36 8.09 11.10 10.08
N ALA A 37 7.22 10.22 9.59
CA ALA A 37 7.04 9.96 8.17
C ALA A 37 6.54 11.21 7.41
N ARG A 38 5.52 11.89 7.95
CA ARG A 38 4.98 13.15 7.40
C ARG A 38 6.03 14.26 7.37
N GLN A 39 6.76 14.44 8.46
CA GLN A 39 7.84 15.42 8.51
C GLN A 39 8.89 15.13 7.42
N SER A 40 9.35 13.88 7.33
CA SER A 40 10.33 13.47 6.33
C SER A 40 9.83 13.68 4.90
N PHE A 41 8.56 13.41 4.62
CA PHE A 41 7.98 13.64 3.29
C PHE A 41 7.93 15.14 2.95
N ARG A 42 7.51 15.98 3.90
CA ARG A 42 7.44 17.44 3.70
C ARG A 42 8.82 18.05 3.49
N GLU A 43 9.82 17.64 4.27
CA GLU A 43 11.21 18.09 4.10
C GLU A 43 11.71 17.79 2.69
N LYS A 44 11.54 16.54 2.24
CA LYS A 44 11.91 16.13 0.86
C LYS A 44 11.11 16.85 -0.22
N ALA A 45 9.81 17.07 0.00
CA ALA A 45 8.97 17.81 -0.93
C ALA A 45 9.45 19.27 -1.08
N HIS A 46 9.86 19.92 0.01
CA HIS A 46 10.46 21.26 -0.03
C HIS A 46 11.84 21.27 -0.69
N GLU A 47 12.67 20.24 -0.49
CA GLU A 47 13.94 20.09 -1.22
C GLU A 47 13.71 20.00 -2.73
N ILE A 48 12.73 19.20 -3.16
CA ILE A 48 12.30 19.13 -4.57
C ILE A 48 11.78 20.48 -5.05
N GLN A 49 10.96 21.18 -4.27
CA GLN A 49 10.44 22.49 -4.66
C GLN A 49 11.52 23.56 -4.82
N ASN A 50 12.56 23.53 -3.98
CA ASN A 50 13.71 24.40 -4.14
C ASN A 50 14.51 24.09 -5.41
N LYS A 51 14.61 22.81 -5.80
CA LYS A 51 15.29 22.38 -7.03
C LYS A 51 14.46 22.62 -8.29
N TYR A 52 13.14 22.42 -8.20
CA TYR A 52 12.17 22.52 -9.29
C TYR A 52 11.02 23.46 -8.87
N PRO A 53 11.16 24.78 -9.09
CA PRO A 53 10.19 25.78 -8.61
C PRO A 53 8.77 25.63 -9.15
N GLU A 54 8.59 24.96 -10.29
CA GLU A 54 7.29 24.67 -10.90
C GLU A 54 6.50 23.58 -10.14
N SER A 55 7.17 22.84 -9.25
CA SER A 55 6.51 21.82 -8.43
C SER A 55 5.59 22.43 -7.38
N ARG A 56 4.53 21.70 -7.06
CA ARG A 56 3.46 22.11 -6.16
C ARG A 56 3.35 21.12 -5.02
N ILE A 57 3.28 21.66 -3.80
CA ILE A 57 3.02 20.89 -2.59
C ILE A 57 1.58 21.19 -2.17
N TYR A 58 0.79 20.14 -1.93
CA TYR A 58 -0.57 20.27 -1.44
C TYR A 58 -0.69 19.58 -0.08
N THR A 59 -1.47 20.17 0.82
CA THR A 59 -1.80 19.60 2.12
C THR A 59 -3.30 19.59 2.29
N VAL A 60 -3.89 18.39 2.29
CA VAL A 60 -5.31 18.16 2.47
C VAL A 60 -5.56 17.77 3.92
N GLN A 61 -6.30 18.61 4.66
CA GLN A 61 -6.71 18.31 6.03
C GLN A 61 -7.77 17.21 6.04
N VAL A 62 -7.61 16.24 6.94
CA VAL A 62 -8.56 15.14 7.15
C VAL A 62 -9.31 15.39 8.46
N PRO A 63 -10.61 15.72 8.41
CA PRO A 63 -11.42 15.90 9.61
C PRO A 63 -11.40 14.64 10.47
N SER A 64 -11.22 14.82 11.79
CA SER A 64 -11.27 13.72 12.74
C SER A 64 -11.97 14.14 14.04
N LYS A 65 -12.58 13.16 14.72
CA LYS A 65 -13.22 13.36 16.03
C LYS A 65 -12.22 13.22 17.17
N THR A 66 -11.12 12.49 16.96
CA THR A 66 -10.11 12.23 18.00
C THR A 66 -8.79 12.96 17.78
N ASP A 67 -8.57 13.55 16.61
CA ASP A 67 -7.33 14.23 16.26
C ASP A 67 -7.60 15.54 15.49
N ASN A 68 -6.70 16.50 15.57
CA ASN A 68 -6.85 17.81 14.93
C ASN A 68 -5.71 18.14 13.95
N ASP A 69 -4.77 17.21 13.75
CA ASP A 69 -3.58 17.40 12.92
C ASP A 69 -3.32 16.14 12.08
N LEU A 70 -4.28 15.83 11.22
CA LEU A 70 -4.21 14.76 10.24
C LEU A 70 -4.28 15.34 8.82
N THR A 71 -3.28 15.04 8.02
CA THR A 71 -3.14 15.52 6.65
C THR A 71 -2.76 14.42 5.68
N VAL A 72 -3.26 14.54 4.44
CA VAL A 72 -2.66 13.92 3.26
C VAL A 72 -1.82 14.99 2.57
N ASP A 73 -0.54 14.73 2.39
CA ASP A 73 0.43 15.62 1.77
C ASP A 73 0.79 15.09 0.37
N LEU A 74 0.82 15.97 -0.62
CA LEU A 74 1.12 15.62 -2.01
C LEU A 74 2.28 16.46 -2.51
N LEU A 75 3.12 15.84 -3.33
CA LEU A 75 4.13 16.51 -4.14
C LEU A 75 3.80 16.26 -5.61
N TYR A 76 3.54 17.32 -6.36
CA TYR A 76 3.32 17.26 -7.79
C TYR A 76 4.42 18.03 -8.52
N ILE A 77 5.07 17.38 -9.48
CA ILE A 77 6.07 17.98 -10.34
C ILE A 77 5.51 17.89 -11.77
N PRO A 78 5.19 19.03 -12.41
CA PRO A 78 4.67 19.00 -13.76
C PRO A 78 5.74 18.50 -14.72
N GLY A 79 5.33 17.62 -15.64
CA GLY A 79 6.13 17.31 -16.83
C GLY A 79 6.17 18.51 -17.80
N PRO A 80 7.00 18.47 -18.84
CA PRO A 80 7.10 19.55 -19.83
C PRO A 80 5.78 19.73 -20.58
N GLU A 81 5.52 20.93 -21.12
CA GLU A 81 4.22 21.29 -21.74
C GLU A 81 3.70 20.30 -22.81
N LYS A 82 4.59 19.56 -23.48
CA LYS A 82 4.24 18.60 -24.52
C LYS A 82 4.18 17.15 -24.06
N GLN A 83 4.47 16.88 -22.79
CA GLN A 83 4.53 15.52 -22.26
C GLN A 83 3.16 15.05 -21.80
N GLU A 84 2.79 13.84 -22.23
CA GLU A 84 1.46 13.28 -22.02
C GLU A 84 1.42 12.25 -20.89
N LYS A 85 2.59 11.91 -20.32
CA LYS A 85 2.77 10.88 -19.30
C LYS A 85 2.79 11.47 -17.88
N LEU A 86 2.06 10.83 -16.97
CA LEU A 86 2.08 11.09 -15.53
C LEU A 86 2.34 9.79 -14.77
N LEU A 87 3.33 9.81 -13.89
CA LEU A 87 3.57 8.78 -12.89
C LEU A 87 2.97 9.20 -11.54
N ILE A 88 2.12 8.35 -10.97
CA ILE A 88 1.51 8.55 -9.66
C ILE A 88 1.99 7.46 -8.72
N ILE A 89 2.51 7.82 -7.54
CA ILE A 89 2.87 6.87 -6.49
C ILE A 89 2.09 7.25 -5.22
N SER A 90 1.10 6.43 -4.91
CA SER A 90 0.27 6.58 -3.71
C SER A 90 0.71 5.66 -2.59
N SER A 91 0.44 6.08 -1.36
CA SER A 91 0.80 5.30 -0.19
C SER A 91 -0.18 5.46 0.96
N GLY A 92 -0.22 4.43 1.82
CA GLY A 92 -0.98 4.44 3.07
C GLY A 92 -2.48 4.56 2.88
N VAL A 93 -3.04 4.03 1.79
CA VAL A 93 -4.49 3.77 1.65
C VAL A 93 -4.96 2.89 2.80
N HIS A 94 -4.20 1.84 3.08
CA HIS A 94 -4.20 1.20 4.39
C HIS A 94 -3.25 1.94 5.32
N GLY A 95 -3.77 2.53 6.39
CA GLY A 95 -3.00 3.51 7.16
C GLY A 95 -1.69 2.97 7.72
N ILE A 96 -1.71 1.78 8.34
CA ILE A 96 -0.50 1.15 8.89
C ILE A 96 0.56 0.81 7.82
N GLU A 97 0.19 0.74 6.55
CA GLU A 97 1.14 0.47 5.46
C GLU A 97 1.86 1.76 5.02
N GLY A 98 1.49 2.91 5.62
CA GLY A 98 2.20 4.18 5.44
C GLY A 98 3.67 4.14 5.85
N PHE A 99 4.11 3.19 6.70
CA PHE A 99 5.53 3.00 7.01
C PHE A 99 6.33 2.61 5.77
N VAL A 100 5.89 1.57 5.05
CA VAL A 100 6.55 1.12 3.83
C VAL A 100 6.36 2.15 2.71
N GLY A 101 5.16 2.72 2.64
CA GLY A 101 4.81 3.79 1.73
C GLY A 101 5.79 4.97 1.78
N ASN A 102 5.99 5.51 2.98
CA ASN A 102 6.91 6.61 3.22
C ASN A 102 8.35 6.25 2.85
N ALA A 103 8.79 5.04 3.22
CA ALA A 103 10.17 4.62 2.99
C ALA A 103 10.46 4.52 1.49
N VAL A 104 9.55 3.90 0.72
CA VAL A 104 9.67 3.77 -0.73
C VAL A 104 9.56 5.12 -1.43
N GLN A 105 8.61 5.99 -1.05
CA GLN A 105 8.50 7.32 -1.63
C GLN A 105 9.75 8.17 -1.35
N SER A 106 10.32 8.07 -0.15
CA SER A 106 11.56 8.76 0.22
C SER A 106 12.74 8.29 -0.61
N MET A 107 12.90 6.98 -0.79
CA MET A 107 13.90 6.42 -1.69
C MET A 107 13.68 6.87 -3.14
N PHE A 108 12.42 6.88 -3.59
CA PHE A 108 12.09 7.25 -4.96
C PHE A 108 12.49 8.69 -5.26
N ILE A 109 12.19 9.61 -4.34
CA ILE A 109 12.60 11.02 -4.43
C ILE A 109 14.12 11.14 -4.57
N ASP A 110 14.88 10.43 -3.73
CA ASP A 110 16.34 10.55 -3.69
C ASP A 110 17.01 9.90 -4.90
N SER A 111 16.40 8.86 -5.47
CA SER A 111 17.07 7.99 -6.44
C SER A 111 16.64 8.23 -7.89
N PHE A 112 15.43 8.73 -8.12
CA PHE A 112 14.84 8.76 -9.47
C PHE A 112 14.35 10.14 -9.91
N ILE A 113 14.12 11.08 -9.00
CA ILE A 113 13.65 12.43 -9.40
C ILE A 113 14.84 13.30 -9.83
N ASP A 114 15.18 13.22 -11.11
CA ASP A 114 16.21 14.02 -11.78
C ASP A 114 15.68 14.71 -13.04
N ASP A 115 16.55 15.49 -13.69
CA ASP A 115 16.19 16.25 -14.89
C ASP A 115 15.82 15.32 -16.06
N ASP A 116 16.43 14.13 -16.14
CA ASP A 116 16.19 13.15 -17.21
C ASP A 116 14.79 12.54 -17.09
N LEU A 117 14.38 12.13 -15.88
CA LEU A 117 13.03 11.63 -15.64
C LEU A 117 11.98 12.73 -15.88
N LEU A 118 12.23 13.94 -15.38
CA LEU A 118 11.29 15.06 -15.49
C LEU A 118 11.21 15.65 -16.90
N ALA A 119 12.16 15.37 -17.78
CA ALA A 119 12.03 15.67 -19.22
C ALA A 119 10.97 14.77 -19.90
N GLU A 120 10.65 13.61 -19.31
CA GLU A 120 9.88 12.55 -19.94
C GLU A 120 8.53 12.24 -19.24
N THR A 121 8.27 12.76 -18.04
CA THR A 121 7.00 12.54 -17.34
C THR A 121 6.72 13.59 -16.26
N GLY A 122 5.45 13.87 -16.00
CA GLY A 122 5.04 14.44 -14.73
C GLY A 122 5.10 13.40 -13.61
N ILE A 123 5.20 13.85 -12.36
CA ILE A 123 5.23 12.98 -11.18
C ILE A 123 4.26 13.51 -10.12
N MET A 124 3.45 12.64 -9.54
CA MET A 124 2.63 12.93 -8.36
C MET A 124 2.88 11.88 -7.27
N LEU A 125 3.31 12.32 -6.09
CA LEU A 125 3.43 11.48 -4.90
C LEU A 125 2.32 11.85 -3.91
N ILE A 126 1.64 10.85 -3.35
CA ILE A 126 0.56 11.04 -2.36
C ILE A 126 0.95 10.32 -1.05
N HIS A 127 1.21 11.08 0.01
CA HIS A 127 1.68 10.60 1.32
C HIS A 127 0.82 11.17 2.46
N SER A 128 0.06 10.42 3.23
CA SER A 128 -0.42 9.05 3.09
C SER A 128 -1.95 9.12 3.12
N VAL A 129 -2.66 8.43 2.24
CA VAL A 129 -4.11 8.61 2.02
C VAL A 129 -4.95 8.44 3.29
N ASN A 130 -4.55 7.56 4.22
CA ASN A 130 -5.21 7.33 5.52
C ASN A 130 -4.34 7.76 6.71
N PRO A 131 -4.22 9.08 7.01
CA PRO A 131 -3.36 9.55 8.09
C PRO A 131 -3.85 9.10 9.47
N TYR A 132 -5.16 8.93 9.67
CA TYR A 132 -5.70 8.37 10.91
C TYR A 132 -5.19 6.95 11.14
N GLY A 133 -5.39 6.07 10.16
CA GLY A 133 -4.95 4.68 10.26
C GLY A 133 -3.44 4.59 10.47
N PHE A 134 -2.67 5.46 9.82
CA PHE A 134 -1.22 5.46 10.02
C PHE A 134 -0.84 5.89 11.44
N LYS A 135 -1.38 7.01 11.94
CA LYS A 135 -1.08 7.54 13.29
C LYS A 135 -1.50 6.57 14.39
N TYR A 136 -2.64 5.92 14.23
CA TYR A 136 -3.22 5.02 15.23
C TYR A 136 -2.98 3.53 14.95
N LEU A 137 -2.08 3.20 14.01
CA LEU A 137 -1.62 1.85 13.71
C LEU A 137 -2.77 0.90 13.30
N ARG A 138 -3.64 1.37 12.41
CA ARG A 138 -4.78 0.64 11.87
C ARG A 138 -4.71 0.59 10.35
N ARG A 139 -5.30 -0.46 9.78
CA ARG A 139 -5.50 -0.56 8.32
C ARG A 139 -6.55 0.44 7.83
N VAL A 140 -7.62 0.62 8.60
CA VAL A 140 -8.83 1.37 8.23
C VAL A 140 -8.83 2.80 8.76
N SER A 141 -9.77 3.63 8.32
CA SER A 141 -9.97 5.01 8.80
C SER A 141 -10.56 5.08 10.21
N GLU A 142 -10.78 6.29 10.72
CA GLU A 142 -11.45 6.54 12.01
C GLU A 142 -12.83 5.89 12.09
N ASN A 143 -13.54 5.86 10.97
CA ASN A 143 -14.89 5.30 10.88
C ASN A 143 -14.91 3.79 10.66
N ASN A 144 -13.76 3.12 10.83
CA ASN A 144 -13.58 1.70 10.52
C ASN A 144 -13.78 1.37 9.03
N VAL A 145 -13.57 2.35 8.15
CA VAL A 145 -13.72 2.20 6.70
C VAL A 145 -12.38 1.81 6.07
N ASP A 146 -12.38 0.72 5.32
CA ASP A 146 -11.29 0.34 4.44
C ASP A 146 -11.32 1.25 3.20
N LEU A 147 -10.33 2.14 3.08
CA LEU A 147 -10.28 3.09 1.97
C LEU A 147 -10.07 2.39 0.62
N ASN A 148 -9.49 1.20 0.63
CA ASN A 148 -9.35 0.37 -0.56
C ASN A 148 -10.64 -0.42 -0.88
N ARG A 149 -11.74 -0.13 -0.18
CA ARG A 149 -13.13 -0.53 -0.51
C ARG A 149 -14.06 0.68 -0.61
N ASN A 150 -13.54 1.90 -0.44
CA ASN A 150 -14.34 3.12 -0.37
C ASN A 150 -14.10 4.06 -1.56
N SER A 151 -12.95 3.93 -2.21
CA SER A 151 -12.45 4.83 -3.25
C SER A 151 -13.12 4.55 -4.58
N SER A 152 -14.18 5.30 -4.89
CA SER A 152 -14.91 5.20 -6.16
C SER A 152 -15.46 6.58 -6.55
N VAL A 153 -15.82 6.75 -7.82
CA VAL A 153 -16.61 7.91 -8.27
C VAL A 153 -18.12 7.68 -8.12
N ASP A 154 -18.56 6.45 -7.85
CA ASP A 154 -19.97 6.07 -7.78
C ASP A 154 -20.36 5.56 -6.39
N SER A 155 -21.28 6.28 -5.75
CA SER A 155 -21.85 5.91 -4.44
C SER A 155 -22.66 4.60 -4.47
N ALA A 156 -23.09 4.13 -5.65
CA ALA A 156 -23.79 2.85 -5.79
C ALA A 156 -22.95 1.67 -5.30
N THR A 157 -21.62 1.79 -5.32
CA THR A 157 -20.67 0.81 -4.75
C THR A 157 -21.02 0.43 -3.31
N TYR A 158 -21.52 1.37 -2.50
CA TYR A 158 -21.86 1.13 -1.08
C TYR A 158 -23.13 0.31 -0.85
N SER A 159 -23.85 0.00 -1.93
CA SER A 159 -25.03 -0.87 -1.93
C SER A 159 -24.72 -2.31 -2.33
N ILE A 160 -23.47 -2.63 -2.71
CA ILE A 160 -23.06 -3.99 -3.07
C ILE A 160 -23.21 -4.91 -1.86
N VAL A 161 -23.86 -6.06 -2.06
CA VAL A 161 -24.10 -7.07 -1.04
C VAL A 161 -23.11 -8.21 -1.18
N ASN A 162 -22.37 -8.50 -0.10
CA ASN A 162 -21.54 -9.69 -0.02
C ASN A 162 -22.35 -10.81 0.65
N GLU A 163 -23.04 -11.62 -0.16
CA GLU A 163 -23.86 -12.78 0.25
C GLU A 163 -23.09 -13.81 1.11
N GLY A 164 -21.77 -13.90 0.93
CA GLY A 164 -20.93 -14.84 1.67
C GLY A 164 -20.55 -14.36 3.08
N TYR A 165 -20.41 -13.04 3.27
CA TYR A 165 -19.92 -12.45 4.52
C TYR A 165 -20.77 -12.79 5.75
N PRO A 166 -22.11 -12.75 5.71
CA PRO A 166 -22.95 -13.13 6.85
C PRO A 166 -22.66 -14.54 7.40
N LYS A 167 -22.29 -15.49 6.53
CA LYS A 167 -21.97 -16.89 6.90
C LYS A 167 -20.68 -16.99 7.71
N LEU A 168 -19.80 -16.00 7.60
CA LEU A 168 -18.52 -15.92 8.32
C LEU A 168 -18.53 -14.85 9.42
N TYR A 169 -19.57 -14.02 9.50
CA TYR A 169 -19.65 -12.85 10.36
C TYR A 169 -19.21 -13.13 11.80
N SER A 170 -19.87 -14.07 12.49
CA SER A 170 -19.60 -14.37 13.89
C SER A 170 -18.20 -14.94 14.15
N PHE A 171 -17.56 -15.50 13.12
CA PHE A 171 -16.23 -16.08 13.21
C PHE A 171 -15.13 -15.02 13.08
N ILE A 172 -15.32 -14.04 12.18
CA ILE A 172 -14.33 -12.98 11.91
C ILE A 172 -14.65 -11.66 12.65
N ASN A 173 -15.82 -11.54 13.26
CA ASN A 173 -16.23 -10.38 14.07
C ASN A 173 -16.72 -10.85 15.45
N PRO A 174 -15.84 -11.41 16.29
CA PRO A 174 -16.20 -11.82 17.64
C PRO A 174 -16.60 -10.61 18.50
N ASN A 175 -17.62 -10.79 19.32
CA ASN A 175 -18.09 -9.76 20.25
C ASN A 175 -17.30 -9.76 21.57
N GLY A 176 -17.30 -8.61 22.24
CA GLY A 176 -16.73 -8.45 23.59
C GLY A 176 -15.21 -8.26 23.59
N LYS A 177 -14.67 -8.03 24.79
CA LYS A 177 -13.24 -7.72 24.99
C LYS A 177 -12.32 -8.83 24.50
N VAL A 178 -11.22 -8.46 23.85
CA VAL A 178 -10.17 -9.41 23.46
C VAL A 178 -9.59 -10.09 24.71
N ASN A 179 -9.46 -11.41 24.65
CA ASN A 179 -8.70 -12.21 25.60
C ASN A 179 -7.87 -13.23 24.82
N THR A 180 -6.59 -12.92 24.62
CA THR A 180 -5.66 -13.73 23.82
C THR A 180 -5.37 -15.10 24.46
N ARG A 181 -5.58 -15.22 25.77
CA ARG A 181 -5.36 -16.46 26.55
C ARG A 181 -6.61 -17.35 26.61
N SER A 182 -7.75 -16.88 26.12
CA SER A 182 -9.00 -17.62 26.15
C SER A 182 -8.91 -18.93 25.34
N CYS A 183 -9.68 -19.93 25.77
CA CYS A 183 -9.85 -21.19 25.04
C CYS A 183 -10.33 -20.91 23.58
N GLY A 184 -11.29 -20.01 23.41
CA GLY A 184 -11.81 -19.61 22.10
C GLY A 184 -10.73 -19.04 21.16
N ASN A 185 -9.83 -18.20 21.66
CA ASN A 185 -8.73 -17.65 20.86
C ASN A 185 -7.71 -18.74 20.47
N ARG A 186 -7.36 -19.64 21.39
CA ARG A 186 -6.47 -20.78 21.12
C ARG A 186 -7.03 -21.74 20.06
N MET A 187 -8.35 -21.97 20.09
CA MET A 187 -9.04 -22.82 19.13
C MET A 187 -9.40 -22.11 17.82
N PHE A 188 -9.07 -20.83 17.63
CA PHE A 188 -9.38 -20.09 16.40
C PHE A 188 -8.89 -20.84 15.15
N LYS A 189 -7.63 -21.27 15.14
CA LYS A 189 -7.03 -21.98 13.99
C LYS A 189 -7.73 -23.30 13.69
N ILE A 190 -8.10 -24.06 14.73
CA ILE A 190 -8.82 -25.33 14.58
C ILE A 190 -10.20 -25.06 13.96
N ARG A 191 -10.95 -24.08 14.50
CA ARG A 191 -12.25 -23.67 13.95
C ARG A 191 -12.13 -23.16 12.51
N ALA A 192 -11.06 -22.45 12.20
CA ALA A 192 -10.77 -21.98 10.85
C ALA A 192 -10.52 -23.16 9.89
N ILE A 193 -9.70 -24.14 10.30
CA ILE A 193 -9.43 -25.36 9.52
C ILE A 193 -10.72 -26.13 9.26
N PHE A 194 -11.60 -26.29 10.25
CA PHE A 194 -12.92 -26.93 10.02
C PHE A 194 -13.76 -26.17 8.99
N LYS A 195 -13.75 -24.83 9.00
CA LYS A 195 -14.42 -24.03 7.96
C LYS A 195 -13.78 -24.22 6.59
N ILE A 196 -12.46 -24.38 6.52
CA ILE A 196 -11.69 -24.65 5.29
C ILE A 196 -11.97 -26.06 4.73
N ILE A 197 -12.21 -27.04 5.58
CA ILE A 197 -12.59 -28.39 5.13
C ILE A 197 -14.01 -28.35 4.53
N ASN A 198 -14.91 -27.58 5.15
CA ASN A 198 -16.29 -27.45 4.68
C ASN A 198 -16.45 -26.51 3.46
N ALA A 199 -15.47 -25.62 3.21
CA ALA A 199 -15.45 -24.68 2.09
C ALA A 199 -14.00 -24.42 1.66
N SER A 200 -13.71 -24.37 0.36
CA SER A 200 -12.32 -24.18 -0.11
C SER A 200 -11.68 -22.85 0.36
N MET A 201 -10.35 -22.85 0.54
CA MET A 201 -9.58 -21.65 0.91
C MET A 201 -9.79 -20.45 -0.04
N PRO A 202 -9.77 -20.63 -1.38
CA PRO A 202 -10.03 -19.53 -2.30
C PRO A 202 -11.41 -18.90 -2.11
N VAL A 203 -12.46 -19.71 -1.92
CA VAL A 203 -13.83 -19.22 -1.68
C VAL A 203 -13.91 -18.44 -0.36
N LEU A 204 -13.27 -18.93 0.70
CA LEU A 204 -13.21 -18.23 1.98
C LEU A 204 -12.41 -16.92 1.88
N ARG A 205 -11.28 -16.92 1.18
CA ARG A 205 -10.47 -15.72 0.93
C ARG A 205 -11.27 -14.69 0.14
N GLN A 206 -11.88 -15.08 -0.97
CA GLN A 206 -12.76 -14.22 -1.76
C GLN A 206 -13.85 -13.58 -0.89
N THR A 207 -14.58 -14.42 -0.14
CA THR A 207 -15.71 -13.98 0.69
C THR A 207 -15.30 -12.92 1.71
N VAL A 208 -14.11 -13.05 2.30
CA VAL A 208 -13.63 -12.12 3.34
C VAL A 208 -12.96 -10.90 2.73
N LEU A 209 -12.05 -11.11 1.77
CA LEU A 209 -11.17 -10.08 1.23
C LEU A 209 -11.86 -9.20 0.19
N GLN A 210 -12.94 -9.64 -0.46
CA GLN A 210 -13.75 -8.76 -1.33
C GLN A 210 -14.29 -7.53 -0.59
N GLY A 211 -14.41 -7.59 0.73
CA GLY A 211 -14.99 -6.52 1.55
C GLY A 211 -16.50 -6.60 1.63
N GLN A 212 -17.09 -5.66 2.36
CA GLN A 212 -18.53 -5.61 2.62
C GLN A 212 -18.98 -4.21 3.02
N TYR A 213 -20.29 -3.93 2.88
CA TYR A 213 -20.87 -2.62 3.21
C TYR A 213 -22.03 -2.71 4.21
N GLN A 214 -22.30 -3.88 4.79
CA GLN A 214 -23.49 -4.14 5.62
C GLN A 214 -23.22 -3.99 7.13
N TYR A 215 -21.97 -4.17 7.55
CA TYR A 215 -21.56 -4.29 8.95
C TYR A 215 -20.48 -3.25 9.29
N PRO A 216 -20.85 -2.06 9.80
CA PRO A 216 -19.90 -0.97 10.02
C PRO A 216 -18.73 -1.29 10.97
N LYS A 217 -18.96 -2.18 11.95
CA LYS A 217 -17.92 -2.64 12.89
C LYS A 217 -17.17 -3.89 12.42
N GLY A 218 -17.56 -4.43 11.25
CA GLY A 218 -16.98 -5.64 10.71
C GLY A 218 -15.64 -5.38 10.01
N LEU A 219 -14.84 -6.44 9.85
CA LEU A 219 -13.66 -6.39 8.98
C LEU A 219 -14.02 -6.02 7.54
N TYR A 220 -13.11 -5.29 6.89
CA TYR A 220 -13.18 -4.90 5.48
C TYR A 220 -14.48 -4.15 5.12
N PHE A 221 -14.95 -3.31 6.04
CA PHE A 221 -16.12 -2.45 5.81
C PHE A 221 -15.75 -1.31 4.86
N GLY A 222 -16.40 -1.19 3.71
CA GLY A 222 -16.11 -0.15 2.71
C GLY A 222 -16.85 1.17 2.90
N GLY A 223 -17.59 1.34 4.00
CA GLY A 223 -18.32 2.58 4.29
C GLY A 223 -19.76 2.61 3.77
N LYS A 224 -20.40 3.77 3.94
CA LYS A 224 -21.74 4.06 3.40
C LYS A 224 -21.80 5.34 2.57
N THR A 225 -20.73 6.12 2.61
CA THR A 225 -20.50 7.36 1.91
C THR A 225 -19.01 7.44 1.61
N PHE A 226 -18.61 8.37 0.75
CA PHE A 226 -17.19 8.70 0.57
C PHE A 226 -16.59 9.14 1.92
N GLU A 227 -15.41 8.62 2.24
CA GLU A 227 -14.64 9.11 3.37
C GLU A 227 -14.10 10.53 3.07
N PRO A 228 -13.97 11.41 4.07
CA PRO A 228 -13.66 12.83 3.85
C PRO A 228 -12.39 13.06 3.02
N GLN A 229 -11.35 12.27 3.26
CA GLN A 229 -10.08 12.32 2.52
C GLN A 229 -10.25 11.91 1.06
N ILE A 230 -11.08 10.92 0.75
CA ILE A 230 -11.35 10.51 -0.64
C ILE A 230 -12.11 11.62 -1.34
N GLN A 231 -13.15 12.16 -0.70
CA GLN A 231 -13.93 13.26 -1.25
C GLN A 231 -13.08 14.51 -1.52
N ALA A 232 -12.12 14.83 -0.65
CA ALA A 232 -11.24 15.98 -0.80
C ALA A 232 -10.12 15.76 -1.84
N LEU A 233 -9.56 14.55 -1.93
CA LEU A 233 -8.50 14.22 -2.88
C LEU A 233 -9.00 14.10 -4.31
N THR A 234 -10.22 13.59 -4.50
CA THR A 234 -10.80 13.31 -5.82
C THR A 234 -10.70 14.47 -6.82
N PRO A 235 -11.22 15.68 -6.54
CA PRO A 235 -11.13 16.80 -7.48
C PRO A 235 -9.68 17.28 -7.70
N LEU A 236 -8.82 17.16 -6.69
CA LEU A 236 -7.41 17.53 -6.83
C LEU A 236 -6.67 16.57 -7.78
N ILE A 237 -6.83 15.26 -7.58
CA ILE A 237 -6.26 14.22 -8.44
C ILE A 237 -6.76 14.40 -9.88
N ASP A 238 -8.07 14.60 -10.06
CA ASP A 238 -8.67 14.80 -11.38
C ASP A 238 -8.06 16.02 -12.10
N SER A 239 -7.94 17.16 -11.40
CA SER A 239 -7.34 18.37 -11.94
C SER A 239 -5.87 18.23 -12.34
N ILE A 240 -5.08 17.47 -11.56
CA ILE A 240 -3.67 17.20 -11.86
C ILE A 240 -3.55 16.24 -13.06
N CYS A 241 -4.46 15.28 -13.16
CA CYS A 241 -4.45 14.31 -14.26
C CYS A 241 -4.95 14.90 -15.58
N GLU A 242 -5.80 15.94 -15.55
CA GLU A 242 -6.46 16.57 -16.70
C GLU A 242 -5.55 16.74 -17.95
N PRO A 243 -4.37 17.38 -17.86
CA PRO A 243 -3.53 17.62 -19.04
C PRO A 243 -2.80 16.38 -19.58
N TYR A 244 -2.76 15.28 -18.83
CA TYR A 244 -2.06 14.05 -19.21
C TYR A 244 -2.99 13.09 -19.93
N LYS A 245 -2.45 12.32 -20.89
CA LYS A 245 -3.19 11.29 -21.64
C LYS A 245 -2.85 9.87 -21.24
N ILE A 246 -1.68 9.67 -20.62
CA ILE A 246 -1.17 8.39 -20.16
C ILE A 246 -0.86 8.50 -18.68
N ILE A 247 -1.55 7.71 -17.86
CA ILE A 247 -1.42 7.75 -16.40
C ILE A 247 -0.96 6.37 -15.93
N PHE A 248 0.23 6.31 -15.35
CA PHE A 248 0.75 5.14 -14.65
C PHE A 248 0.65 5.39 -13.16
N THR A 249 -0.21 4.63 -12.47
CA THR A 249 -0.35 4.72 -11.01
C THR A 249 0.15 3.46 -10.32
N THR A 250 0.89 3.67 -9.23
CA THR A 250 1.26 2.63 -8.27
C THR A 250 0.68 2.96 -6.89
N ASP A 251 0.25 1.93 -6.17
CA ASP A 251 -0.11 2.03 -4.76
C ASP A 251 0.71 1.03 -3.95
N LEU A 252 1.24 1.48 -2.81
CA LEU A 252 2.24 0.79 -2.01
C LEU A 252 1.60 0.14 -0.79
N HIS A 253 1.64 -1.19 -0.75
CA HIS A 253 1.01 -2.03 0.27
C HIS A 253 2.00 -3.00 0.90
N SER A 254 1.67 -3.48 2.09
CA SER A 254 2.38 -4.60 2.72
C SER A 254 1.44 -5.52 3.47
N GLY A 255 1.92 -6.72 3.76
CA GLY A 255 1.18 -7.70 4.57
C GLY A 255 0.90 -9.01 3.84
N TYR A 256 0.40 -8.93 2.60
CA TYR A 256 0.06 -10.09 1.80
C TYR A 256 1.27 -10.61 1.01
N GLY A 257 1.39 -11.93 0.90
CA GLY A 257 2.40 -12.58 0.06
C GLY A 257 3.53 -13.22 0.84
N GLU A 258 4.52 -13.69 0.09
CA GLU A 258 5.73 -14.32 0.61
C GLU A 258 6.61 -13.31 1.32
N ARG A 259 7.11 -13.66 2.51
CA ARG A 259 7.90 -12.74 3.31
C ARG A 259 9.14 -12.30 2.53
N GLY A 260 9.31 -10.98 2.38
CA GLY A 260 10.44 -10.39 1.68
C GLY A 260 10.31 -10.39 0.15
N LYS A 261 9.20 -10.83 -0.41
CA LYS A 261 8.96 -10.78 -1.86
C LYS A 261 8.08 -9.58 -2.21
N LEU A 262 8.46 -8.84 -3.24
CA LEU A 262 7.60 -7.87 -3.91
C LEU A 262 6.66 -8.61 -4.87
N HIS A 263 5.36 -8.41 -4.67
CA HIS A 263 4.29 -8.90 -5.53
C HIS A 263 3.68 -7.76 -6.33
N LEU A 264 3.45 -7.99 -7.63
CA LEU A 264 2.73 -7.08 -8.53
C LEU A 264 1.29 -7.55 -8.62
N PHE A 265 0.36 -6.78 -8.06
CA PHE A 265 -0.98 -7.26 -7.69
C PHE A 265 -2.11 -6.36 -8.24
N PRO A 266 -2.22 -6.15 -9.56
CA PRO A 266 -3.26 -5.30 -10.10
C PRO A 266 -4.64 -5.94 -9.92
N ASN A 267 -5.66 -5.11 -9.70
CA ASN A 267 -7.04 -5.55 -9.86
C ASN A 267 -7.30 -6.04 -11.30
N PRO A 268 -8.37 -6.82 -11.55
CA PRO A 268 -8.70 -7.25 -12.91
C PRO A 268 -8.76 -6.06 -13.89
N VAL A 269 -8.04 -6.20 -15.01
CA VAL A 269 -8.00 -5.22 -16.11
C VAL A 269 -8.50 -5.86 -17.40
N ASP A 270 -8.96 -5.04 -18.35
CA ASP A 270 -9.27 -5.52 -19.69
C ASP A 270 -8.02 -5.96 -20.47
N SER A 271 -8.22 -6.64 -21.60
CA SER A 271 -7.14 -7.19 -22.42
C SER A 271 -6.21 -6.13 -23.01
N LEU A 272 -6.71 -4.92 -23.29
CA LEU A 272 -5.93 -3.83 -23.88
C LEU A 272 -5.02 -3.18 -22.83
N THR A 273 -5.56 -2.93 -21.64
CA THR A 273 -4.77 -2.46 -20.49
C THR A 273 -3.70 -3.50 -20.13
N ARG A 274 -4.05 -4.78 -20.12
CA ARG A 274 -3.10 -5.88 -19.89
C ARG A 274 -1.95 -5.89 -20.91
N SER A 275 -2.24 -5.82 -22.21
CA SER A 275 -1.20 -5.84 -23.25
C SER A 275 -0.26 -4.63 -23.16
N ARG A 276 -0.74 -3.49 -22.65
CA ARG A 276 0.07 -2.29 -22.37
C ARG A 276 0.95 -2.45 -21.13
N MET A 277 0.52 -3.21 -20.13
CA MET A 277 1.26 -3.45 -18.88
C MET A 277 2.38 -4.48 -19.03
N GLU A 278 2.13 -5.58 -19.75
CA GLU A 278 3.08 -6.68 -19.93
C GLU A 278 4.50 -6.25 -20.38
N PRO A 279 4.69 -5.37 -21.38
CA PRO A 279 6.03 -4.92 -21.77
C PRO A 279 6.73 -4.07 -20.71
N ILE A 280 5.99 -3.28 -19.91
CA ILE A 280 6.55 -2.47 -18.82
C ILE A 280 7.20 -3.39 -17.78
N PHE A 281 6.48 -4.44 -17.38
CA PHE A 281 6.87 -5.36 -16.31
C PHE A 281 7.54 -6.64 -16.83
N ALA A 282 7.97 -6.68 -18.09
CA ALA A 282 8.58 -7.87 -18.68
C ALA A 282 9.73 -8.45 -17.81
N GLY A 283 9.63 -9.73 -17.46
CA GLY A 283 10.57 -10.41 -16.57
C GLY A 283 10.20 -10.39 -15.08
N TYR A 284 9.16 -9.66 -14.69
CA TYR A 284 8.57 -9.72 -13.35
C TYR A 284 7.25 -10.50 -13.37
N PRO A 285 7.04 -11.45 -12.44
CA PRO A 285 5.76 -12.13 -12.32
C PRO A 285 4.69 -11.16 -11.84
N ILE A 286 3.56 -11.13 -12.55
CA ILE A 286 2.35 -10.39 -12.17
C ILE A 286 1.32 -11.39 -11.65
N ASP A 287 0.85 -11.16 -10.43
CA ASP A 287 -0.25 -11.91 -9.82
C ASP A 287 -1.56 -11.32 -10.33
N TRP A 288 -2.00 -11.76 -11.52
CA TRP A 288 -3.17 -11.19 -12.19
C TRP A 288 -4.46 -11.40 -11.41
N GLY A 289 -5.25 -10.32 -11.35
CA GLY A 289 -6.47 -10.25 -10.55
C GLY A 289 -7.61 -11.17 -10.94
N ASP A 290 -7.53 -11.78 -12.13
CA ASP A 290 -8.53 -12.63 -12.77
C ASP A 290 -8.26 -14.14 -12.57
N THR A 291 -7.19 -14.51 -11.87
CA THR A 291 -6.84 -15.90 -11.60
C THR A 291 -7.71 -16.51 -10.48
N LYS A 292 -7.92 -17.84 -10.51
CA LYS A 292 -8.82 -18.56 -9.58
C LYS A 292 -8.48 -18.41 -8.08
N ASP A 293 -7.26 -17.99 -7.78
CA ASP A 293 -6.76 -17.78 -6.41
C ASP A 293 -6.85 -16.32 -5.95
N PHE A 294 -7.33 -15.42 -6.81
CA PHE A 294 -7.37 -13.98 -6.57
C PHE A 294 -8.74 -13.50 -6.10
N TYR A 295 -8.75 -12.33 -5.44
CA TYR A 295 -9.97 -11.66 -5.03
C TYR A 295 -10.19 -10.30 -5.69
N THR A 296 -11.35 -10.13 -6.32
CA THR A 296 -11.74 -8.84 -6.89
C THR A 296 -12.16 -7.89 -5.79
N VAL A 297 -11.63 -6.68 -5.84
CA VAL A 297 -11.97 -5.58 -4.95
C VAL A 297 -12.79 -4.55 -5.71
N THR A 298 -13.84 -4.03 -5.07
CA THR A 298 -14.57 -2.84 -5.54
C THR A 298 -14.19 -1.66 -4.68
N GLY A 299 -13.94 -0.50 -5.28
CA GLY A 299 -13.64 0.74 -4.56
C GLY A 299 -12.18 0.86 -4.09
N ASP A 300 -11.23 0.35 -4.87
CA ASP A 300 -9.79 0.52 -4.59
C ASP A 300 -9.26 1.86 -5.10
N PHE A 301 -8.21 2.36 -4.43
CA PHE A 301 -7.70 3.72 -4.67
C PHE A 301 -6.99 3.86 -6.03
N VAL A 302 -6.37 2.79 -6.53
CA VAL A 302 -5.78 2.76 -7.87
C VAL A 302 -6.86 2.98 -8.92
N ASN A 303 -7.92 2.17 -8.89
CA ASN A 303 -9.00 2.28 -9.87
C ASN A 303 -9.81 3.57 -9.77
N LEU A 304 -9.90 4.22 -8.59
CA LEU A 304 -10.46 5.58 -8.50
C LEU A 304 -9.79 6.54 -9.51
N THR A 305 -8.46 6.46 -9.65
CA THR A 305 -7.72 7.30 -10.61
C THR A 305 -8.12 6.98 -12.05
N GLY A 306 -8.29 5.70 -12.39
CA GLY A 306 -8.78 5.28 -13.70
C GLY A 306 -10.24 5.66 -13.97
N GLU A 307 -11.10 5.60 -12.95
CA GLU A 307 -12.51 5.99 -13.02
C GLU A 307 -12.68 7.49 -13.27
N LEU A 308 -11.84 8.34 -12.67
CA LEU A 308 -11.82 9.78 -12.92
C LEU A 308 -11.36 10.11 -14.34
N ASN A 309 -10.42 9.31 -14.86
CA ASN A 309 -9.72 9.56 -16.12
C ASN A 309 -10.20 8.65 -17.26
N ARG A 310 -11.51 8.33 -17.29
CA ARG A 310 -12.11 7.50 -18.34
C ARG A 310 -11.82 8.08 -19.73
N GLY A 311 -11.32 7.22 -20.63
CA GLY A 311 -10.92 7.60 -22.00
C GLY A 311 -9.43 7.88 -22.17
N LYS A 312 -8.66 7.92 -21.07
CA LYS A 312 -7.19 7.99 -21.11
C LYS A 312 -6.56 6.61 -21.09
N ILE A 313 -5.26 6.54 -21.41
CA ILE A 313 -4.48 5.31 -21.27
C ILE A 313 -4.07 5.17 -19.81
N PHE A 314 -4.58 4.14 -19.15
CA PHE A 314 -4.38 3.93 -17.72
C PHE A 314 -3.58 2.64 -17.47
N ILE A 315 -2.50 2.75 -16.69
CA ILE A 315 -1.63 1.65 -16.29
C ILE A 315 -1.75 1.52 -14.76
N PRO A 316 -2.63 0.66 -14.23
CA PRO A 316 -2.75 0.42 -12.80
C PRO A 316 -1.76 -0.62 -12.30
N MET A 317 -1.16 -0.37 -11.13
CA MET A 317 -0.40 -1.41 -10.44
C MET A 317 -0.45 -1.25 -8.93
N THR A 318 -0.46 -2.37 -8.21
CA THR A 318 -0.25 -2.40 -6.75
C THR A 318 1.05 -3.12 -6.46
N PHE A 319 1.91 -2.50 -5.67
CA PHE A 319 3.12 -3.13 -5.15
C PHE A 319 2.82 -3.62 -3.74
N GLU A 320 2.86 -4.93 -3.55
CA GLU A 320 2.54 -5.57 -2.29
C GLU A 320 3.80 -6.26 -1.73
N TYR A 321 4.28 -5.79 -0.58
CA TYR A 321 5.46 -6.35 0.09
C TYR A 321 5.05 -7.41 1.11
N GLY A 322 5.33 -8.68 0.79
CA GLY A 322 4.89 -9.79 1.63
C GLY A 322 5.62 -9.87 2.97
N THR A 323 4.89 -10.24 4.02
CA THR A 323 5.39 -10.27 5.40
C THR A 323 5.09 -11.60 6.12
N MET A 324 3.94 -12.22 5.82
CA MET A 324 3.35 -13.31 6.62
C MET A 324 3.31 -14.68 5.92
N ASN A 325 3.82 -14.80 4.69
CA ASN A 325 3.68 -16.01 3.85
C ASN A 325 2.19 -16.40 3.68
N SER A 326 1.33 -15.42 3.40
CA SER A 326 -0.13 -15.57 3.39
C SER A 326 -0.66 -16.52 2.29
N GLN A 327 0.16 -16.85 1.30
CA GLN A 327 -0.10 -17.89 0.31
C GLN A 327 -0.23 -19.28 0.96
N THR A 328 0.47 -19.53 2.07
CA THR A 328 0.34 -20.75 2.87
C THR A 328 -0.90 -20.71 3.77
N THR A 329 -1.50 -21.87 4.07
CA THR A 329 -2.64 -21.94 5.00
C THR A 329 -2.30 -21.38 6.38
N LYS A 330 -1.10 -21.70 6.90
CA LYS A 330 -0.64 -21.20 8.22
C LYS A 330 -0.50 -19.68 8.22
N GLY A 331 0.13 -19.11 7.20
CA GLY A 331 0.30 -17.66 7.05
C GLY A 331 -1.07 -16.96 6.95
N SER A 332 -1.93 -17.44 6.05
CA SER A 332 -3.29 -16.91 5.87
C SER A 332 -4.11 -16.90 7.16
N LEU A 333 -4.08 -18.01 7.91
CA LEU A 333 -4.78 -18.14 9.20
C LEU A 333 -4.20 -17.23 10.29
N ASN A 334 -2.89 -16.97 10.27
CA ASN A 334 -2.28 -16.02 11.19
C ASN A 334 -2.70 -14.58 10.84
N SER A 335 -2.61 -14.19 9.56
CA SER A 335 -2.99 -12.86 9.09
C SER A 335 -4.44 -12.53 9.44
N ILE A 336 -5.39 -13.43 9.13
CA ILE A 336 -6.79 -13.18 9.46
C ILE A 336 -7.02 -13.12 10.97
N ARG A 337 -6.34 -13.94 11.78
CA ARG A 337 -6.45 -13.87 13.24
C ARG A 337 -5.97 -12.52 13.77
N ILE A 338 -4.87 -12.00 13.24
CA ILE A 338 -4.32 -10.69 13.64
C ILE A 338 -5.32 -9.57 13.32
N MET A 339 -5.88 -9.58 12.10
CA MET A 339 -6.94 -8.64 11.70
C MET A 339 -8.17 -8.70 12.61
N VAL A 340 -8.67 -9.91 12.90
CA VAL A 340 -9.82 -10.12 13.79
C VAL A 340 -9.56 -9.54 15.18
N LEU A 341 -8.37 -9.77 15.74
CA LEU A 341 -8.04 -9.31 17.09
C LEU A 341 -7.83 -7.81 17.18
N GLU A 342 -7.21 -7.19 16.17
CA GLU A 342 -7.07 -5.73 16.11
C GLU A 342 -8.45 -5.08 16.08
N ASN A 343 -9.31 -5.48 15.14
CA ASN A 343 -10.64 -4.89 15.02
C ASN A 343 -11.49 -5.16 16.26
N GLN A 344 -11.48 -6.39 16.80
CA GLN A 344 -12.19 -6.70 18.06
C GLN A 344 -11.71 -5.81 19.21
N GLY A 345 -10.39 -5.65 19.34
CA GLY A 345 -9.77 -4.85 20.40
C GLY A 345 -10.10 -3.38 20.28
N HIS A 346 -10.15 -2.85 19.05
CA HIS A 346 -10.60 -1.48 18.80
C HIS A 346 -12.08 -1.28 19.14
N GLN A 347 -12.96 -2.21 18.71
CA GLN A 347 -14.42 -2.06 18.87
C GLN A 347 -14.91 -2.31 20.30
N PHE A 348 -14.26 -3.20 21.04
CA PHE A 348 -14.77 -3.68 22.34
C PHE A 348 -13.75 -3.59 23.48
N GLY A 349 -12.52 -3.16 23.20
CA GLY A 349 -11.44 -3.08 24.17
C GLY A 349 -10.79 -4.43 24.49
N TYR A 350 -9.92 -4.39 25.49
CA TYR A 350 -9.09 -5.52 25.89
C TYR A 350 -9.42 -5.95 27.33
N ARG A 351 -9.35 -7.25 27.60
CA ARG A 351 -9.59 -7.78 28.95
C ARG A 351 -8.43 -7.45 29.88
N HIS A 352 -7.20 -7.55 29.38
CA HIS A 352 -5.98 -7.21 30.08
C HIS A 352 -5.09 -6.32 29.22
N GLU A 353 -4.26 -5.47 29.83
CA GLU A 353 -3.30 -4.63 29.12
C GLU A 353 -2.33 -5.44 28.24
N ALA A 354 -1.89 -6.60 28.74
CA ALA A 354 -1.04 -7.52 27.98
C ALA A 354 -1.71 -8.02 26.68
N ASP A 355 -3.05 -8.11 26.62
CA ASP A 355 -3.76 -8.43 25.38
C ASP A 355 -3.62 -7.29 24.36
N SER A 356 -3.75 -6.02 24.81
CA SER A 356 -3.57 -4.84 23.98
C SER A 356 -2.16 -4.76 23.42
N VAL A 357 -1.14 -4.89 24.28
CA VAL A 357 0.27 -4.84 23.86
C VAL A 357 0.55 -5.93 22.82
N LYS A 358 0.09 -7.16 23.07
CA LYS A 358 0.28 -8.26 22.14
C LYS A 358 -0.38 -8.00 20.79
N VAL A 359 -1.65 -7.60 20.77
CA VAL A 359 -2.39 -7.40 19.52
C VAL A 359 -1.78 -6.27 18.71
N LYS A 360 -1.42 -5.15 19.35
CA LYS A 360 -0.75 -4.03 18.67
C LYS A 360 0.58 -4.46 18.07
N ASN A 361 1.43 -5.17 18.82
CA ASN A 361 2.72 -5.63 18.32
C ASN A 361 2.58 -6.64 17.18
N ASP A 362 1.67 -7.62 17.30
CA ASP A 362 1.39 -8.59 16.23
C ASP A 362 0.88 -7.88 14.96
N PHE A 363 0.08 -6.81 15.10
CA PHE A 363 -0.46 -6.03 13.99
C PHE A 363 0.61 -5.16 13.31
N ILE A 364 1.48 -4.51 14.09
CA ILE A 364 2.64 -3.78 13.56
C ILE A 364 3.57 -4.73 12.80
N GLU A 365 3.96 -5.86 13.39
CA GLU A 365 4.88 -6.80 12.71
C GLU A 365 4.29 -7.39 11.42
N MET A 366 2.96 -7.50 11.34
CA MET A 366 2.28 -7.96 10.12
C MET A 366 2.42 -6.97 8.95
N TYR A 367 2.46 -5.65 9.20
CA TYR A 367 2.44 -4.63 8.13
C TYR A 367 3.75 -3.84 8.02
N ASN A 368 4.49 -3.70 9.11
CA ASN A 368 5.78 -3.05 9.19
C ASN A 368 6.75 -3.91 10.03
N PRO A 369 7.24 -5.03 9.46
CA PRO A 369 8.22 -5.87 10.12
C PRO A 369 9.39 -5.09 10.73
N SER A 370 9.78 -5.44 11.95
CA SER A 370 10.97 -4.87 12.60
C SER A 370 12.28 -5.41 12.03
N SER A 371 12.21 -6.40 11.13
CA SER A 371 13.36 -7.03 10.49
C SER A 371 14.04 -6.07 9.52
N GLU A 372 15.29 -5.71 9.82
CA GLU A 372 16.14 -4.88 8.95
C GLU A 372 16.35 -5.51 7.57
N GLU A 373 16.58 -6.83 7.52
CA GLU A 373 16.68 -7.58 6.27
C GLU A 373 15.44 -7.40 5.38
N TRP A 374 14.24 -7.49 5.96
CA TRP A 374 13.00 -7.25 5.22
C TRP A 374 12.91 -5.81 4.71
N ARG A 375 13.27 -4.83 5.54
CA ARG A 375 13.24 -3.40 5.16
C ARG A 375 14.23 -3.08 4.04
N LEU A 376 15.46 -3.58 4.14
CA LEU A 376 16.47 -3.47 3.09
C LEU A 376 15.98 -4.11 1.80
N LYS A 377 15.37 -5.30 1.88
CA LYS A 377 14.84 -5.99 0.72
C LYS A 377 13.73 -5.22 0.02
N VAL A 378 12.82 -4.60 0.78
CA VAL A 378 11.79 -3.70 0.23
C VAL A 378 12.42 -2.58 -0.58
N ILE A 379 13.41 -1.89 -0.02
CA ILE A 379 14.08 -0.76 -0.70
C ILE A 379 14.84 -1.23 -1.94
N THR A 380 15.68 -2.26 -1.79
CA THR A 380 16.50 -2.81 -2.88
C THR A 380 15.64 -3.35 -4.04
N ASP A 381 14.62 -4.16 -3.76
CA ASP A 381 13.76 -4.74 -4.79
C ASP A 381 12.97 -3.65 -5.53
N THR A 382 12.48 -2.64 -4.79
CA THR A 382 11.71 -1.54 -5.39
C THR A 382 12.58 -0.63 -6.24
N TRP A 383 13.80 -0.34 -5.78
CA TRP A 383 14.76 0.43 -6.57
C TRP A 383 15.11 -0.30 -7.87
N ASN A 384 15.40 -1.61 -7.80
CA ASN A 384 15.68 -2.42 -9.00
C ASN A 384 14.47 -2.48 -9.95
N MET A 385 13.26 -2.55 -9.40
CA MET A 385 12.02 -2.50 -10.16
C MET A 385 11.90 -1.17 -10.92
N TYR A 386 11.95 -0.03 -10.23
CA TYR A 386 11.81 1.29 -10.86
C TYR A 386 12.90 1.57 -11.88
N LYS A 387 14.15 1.19 -11.59
CA LYS A 387 15.27 1.27 -12.56
C LYS A 387 14.98 0.52 -13.86
N THR A 388 14.18 -0.55 -13.80
CA THR A 388 13.83 -1.37 -14.96
C THR A 388 12.56 -0.87 -15.66
N ILE A 389 11.51 -0.56 -14.89
CA ILE A 389 10.19 -0.25 -15.47
C ILE A 389 10.05 1.19 -15.94
N LEU A 390 10.76 2.16 -15.34
CA LEU A 390 10.66 3.56 -15.76
C LEU A 390 11.14 3.75 -17.21
N PRO A 391 12.34 3.31 -17.63
CA PRO A 391 12.76 3.46 -19.03
C PRO A 391 11.82 2.77 -20.02
N ARG A 392 11.20 1.64 -19.64
CA ARG A 392 10.22 0.94 -20.47
C ARG A 392 8.93 1.74 -20.60
N PHE A 393 8.38 2.23 -19.50
CA PHE A 393 7.19 3.07 -19.51
C PHE A 393 7.40 4.34 -20.36
N LEU A 394 8.57 4.98 -20.23
CA LEU A 394 8.91 6.18 -20.97
C LEU A 394 9.11 5.92 -22.47
N SER A 395 9.66 4.77 -22.86
CA SER A 395 9.92 4.44 -24.27
C SER A 395 8.74 3.84 -25.03
N ILE A 396 7.71 3.30 -24.36
CA ILE A 396 6.55 2.73 -25.03
C ILE A 396 5.72 3.83 -25.71
N ASP A 397 5.42 3.59 -26.98
CA ASP A 397 4.44 4.33 -27.78
C ASP A 397 3.06 3.68 -27.62
N PHE A 398 2.28 4.19 -26.66
CA PHE A 398 0.99 3.60 -26.29
C PHE A 398 -0.12 3.80 -27.35
N TYR A 399 0.17 4.52 -28.44
CA TYR A 399 -0.76 4.77 -29.55
C TYR A 399 -0.57 3.81 -30.74
N LYS A 400 0.51 3.04 -30.76
CA LYS A 400 0.73 1.97 -31.74
C LYS A 400 0.21 0.66 -31.18
N GLU A 401 -0.99 0.28 -31.60
CA GLU A 401 -1.59 -1.04 -31.33
C GLU A 401 -1.02 -2.13 -32.25
#